data_AF-A0A352EW42-F1
#
_entry.id   AF-A0A352EW42-F1
#
_cell.length_a   1.000
_cell.length_b   1.000
_cell.length_c   1.000
_cell.angle_alpha   90.00
_cell.angle_beta   90.00
_cell.angle_gamma   90.00
#
_symmetry.space_group_name_H-M   'P 1'
#
loop_
_entity.id
_entity.type
_entity.pdbx_description
1 polymer ?
#
loop_
_entity_poly.entity_id
_entity_poly.type
_entity_poly.pdbx_seq_one_letter_code
_entity_poly.pdbx_strand_id
1 'polypeptide(L)'
;MNCPSCGHENIDGIDRCENCLAPFRQLDIPSIEASESFAQSVMEDNLGRLEYEPPVCVAPNTLASDVTRQMKHANTGCALIVDGGKLVGIFTEHDVLLRLTSGTGIAGVSPANERNARTAFPDELPANQIPATEIPLEELRADEMEFAQIQETNVATGVRVPPGFEVPIAQLMSGNPETLHEKDSVAEALNRMSVGRYRHLPVRKSDGSYAVASIKSVLNYIAKEDW
;
A
#
# COMPACT_ATOMS: atom_id res chain seq x y z
N MET A 1 24.90 -16.52 -38.14
CA MET A 1 23.82 -16.47 -37.12
C MET A 1 22.60 -15.66 -37.60
N ASN A 2 21.37 -16.09 -37.32
CA ASN A 2 20.16 -15.31 -37.66
C ASN A 2 19.90 -14.22 -36.61
N CYS A 3 19.56 -13.01 -37.05
CA CYS A 3 19.23 -11.90 -36.16
C CYS A 3 17.86 -12.14 -35.50
N PRO A 4 17.74 -12.14 -34.17
CA PRO A 4 16.44 -12.34 -33.50
C PRO A 4 15.48 -11.18 -33.72
N SER A 5 15.98 -9.96 -33.96
CA SER A 5 15.15 -8.77 -34.15
C SER A 5 14.55 -8.63 -35.56
N CYS A 6 15.18 -9.19 -36.60
CA CYS A 6 14.71 -9.03 -37.98
C CYS A 6 14.82 -10.27 -38.88
N GLY A 7 15.30 -11.39 -38.35
CA GLY A 7 15.44 -12.65 -39.09
C GLY A 7 16.58 -12.69 -40.12
N HIS A 8 17.34 -11.61 -40.31
CA HIS A 8 18.43 -11.55 -41.28
C HIS A 8 19.56 -12.54 -40.96
N GLU A 9 20.07 -13.24 -41.98
CA GLU A 9 21.21 -14.14 -41.84
C GLU A 9 22.50 -13.32 -41.85
N ASN A 10 23.23 -13.34 -40.73
CA ASN A 10 24.47 -12.59 -40.54
C ASN A 10 25.67 -13.55 -40.47
N ILE A 11 26.85 -13.06 -40.82
CA ILE A 11 28.10 -13.79 -40.60
C ILE A 11 28.43 -13.91 -39.10
N ASP A 12 29.09 -14.98 -38.68
CA ASP A 12 29.43 -15.18 -37.27
C ASP A 12 30.58 -14.26 -36.83
N GLY A 13 30.47 -13.71 -35.61
CA GLY A 13 31.50 -12.85 -35.00
C GLY A 13 31.34 -11.35 -35.24
N ILE A 14 30.24 -10.91 -35.85
CA ILE A 14 29.90 -9.48 -35.93
C ILE A 14 29.18 -9.00 -34.67
N ASP A 15 29.41 -7.74 -34.30
CA ASP A 15 28.84 -7.13 -33.10
C ASP A 15 27.44 -6.52 -33.30
N ARG A 16 27.01 -6.34 -34.55
CA ARG A 16 25.70 -5.75 -34.94
C ARG A 16 25.16 -6.42 -36.19
N CYS A 17 23.84 -6.49 -36.33
CA CYS A 17 23.19 -6.98 -37.53
C CYS A 17 23.46 -6.04 -38.72
N GLU A 18 23.80 -6.60 -39.87
CA GLU A 18 24.11 -5.81 -41.09
C GLU A 18 22.87 -5.16 -41.72
N ASN A 19 21.67 -5.68 -41.43
CA ASN A 19 20.41 -5.16 -41.96
C ASN A 19 19.75 -4.13 -41.05
N CYS A 20 19.54 -4.45 -39.77
CA CYS A 20 18.81 -3.57 -38.84
C CYS A 20 19.70 -2.87 -37.81
N LEU A 21 21.03 -3.11 -37.83
CA LEU A 21 22.01 -2.54 -36.90
C LEU A 21 21.83 -2.90 -35.42
N ALA A 22 20.90 -3.82 -35.11
CA ALA A 22 20.67 -4.33 -33.75
C ALA A 22 21.97 -4.98 -33.20
N PRO A 23 22.42 -4.61 -31.99
CA PRO A 23 23.64 -5.14 -31.39
C PRO A 23 23.48 -6.58 -30.89
N PHE A 24 24.46 -7.43 -31.18
CA PHE A 24 24.47 -8.83 -30.71
C PHE A 24 25.03 -9.00 -29.29
N ARG A 25 25.69 -7.96 -28.74
CA ARG A 25 26.23 -7.97 -27.36
C ARG A 25 25.17 -7.95 -26.26
N GLN A 26 23.89 -7.82 -26.60
CA GLN A 26 22.78 -7.64 -25.65
C GLN A 26 21.89 -8.89 -25.53
N LEU A 27 22.30 -10.03 -26.10
CA LEU A 27 21.51 -11.27 -26.08
C LEU A 27 21.44 -11.95 -24.69
N ASP A 28 22.36 -11.61 -23.76
CA ASP A 28 22.39 -12.14 -22.39
C ASP A 28 21.73 -11.21 -21.35
N ILE A 29 21.19 -10.06 -21.78
CA ILE A 29 20.40 -9.16 -20.94
C ILE A 29 18.95 -9.31 -21.42
N PRO A 30 17.97 -9.64 -20.54
CA PRO A 30 16.58 -9.71 -20.95
C PRO A 30 16.20 -8.41 -21.67
N SER A 31 15.80 -8.54 -22.94
CA SER A 31 15.61 -7.40 -23.83
C SER A 31 14.43 -6.54 -23.36
N ILE A 32 14.58 -5.24 -23.57
CA ILE A 32 13.69 -4.15 -23.15
C ILE A 32 12.26 -4.29 -23.70
N GLU A 33 12.03 -5.12 -24.72
CA GLU A 33 10.71 -5.36 -25.35
C GLU A 33 9.62 -5.77 -24.34
N ALA A 34 9.96 -6.56 -23.32
CA ALA A 34 9.04 -6.92 -22.23
C ALA A 34 8.87 -5.82 -21.17
N SER A 35 9.89 -4.97 -20.98
CA SER A 35 9.80 -3.84 -20.05
C SER A 35 9.05 -2.63 -20.65
N GLU A 36 9.03 -2.51 -21.98
CA GLU A 36 8.25 -1.49 -22.69
C GLU A 36 6.75 -1.76 -22.58
N SER A 37 6.28 -3.01 -22.80
CA SER A 37 4.86 -3.35 -22.65
C SER A 37 4.36 -3.11 -21.21
N PHE A 38 5.16 -3.48 -20.22
CA PHE A 38 4.88 -3.24 -18.80
C PHE A 38 4.81 -1.74 -18.46
N ALA A 39 5.86 -0.98 -18.79
CA ALA A 39 5.94 0.43 -18.46
C ALA A 39 4.86 1.25 -19.20
N GLN A 40 4.57 0.89 -20.45
CA GLN A 40 3.50 1.48 -21.25
C GLN A 40 2.13 1.21 -20.62
N SER A 41 1.82 -0.04 -20.24
CA SER A 41 0.57 -0.39 -19.57
C SER A 41 0.40 0.41 -18.27
N VAL A 42 1.40 0.44 -17.38
CA VAL A 42 1.29 1.20 -16.12
C VAL A 42 1.11 2.70 -16.35
N MET A 43 1.74 3.26 -17.40
CA MET A 43 1.63 4.68 -17.72
C MET A 43 0.31 5.07 -18.39
N GLU A 44 -0.23 4.22 -19.28
CA GLU A 44 -1.40 4.52 -20.10
C GLU A 44 -2.70 3.99 -19.50
N ASP A 45 -2.64 2.89 -18.76
CA ASP A 45 -3.81 2.28 -18.17
C ASP A 45 -4.35 3.05 -16.99
N ASN A 46 -5.66 2.95 -16.87
CA ASN A 46 -6.43 3.71 -15.94
C ASN A 46 -6.72 2.95 -14.65
N LEU A 47 -6.84 3.67 -13.55
CA LEU A 47 -7.34 3.14 -12.28
C LEU A 47 -8.72 2.48 -12.42
N GLY A 48 -9.57 2.88 -13.37
CA GLY A 48 -10.82 2.18 -13.65
C GLY A 48 -10.67 0.71 -14.08
N ARG A 49 -9.49 0.29 -14.56
CA ARG A 49 -9.21 -1.10 -14.98
C ARG A 49 -8.84 -2.03 -13.83
N LEU A 50 -8.48 -1.48 -12.67
CA LEU A 50 -8.17 -2.29 -11.49
C LEU A 50 -9.42 -2.98 -10.97
N GLU A 51 -9.26 -4.22 -10.55
CA GLU A 51 -10.28 -4.92 -9.78
C GLU A 51 -10.26 -4.42 -8.34
N TYR A 52 -11.39 -3.85 -7.90
CA TYR A 52 -11.56 -3.35 -6.54
C TYR A 52 -12.51 -4.25 -5.75
N GLU A 53 -12.09 -4.61 -4.55
CA GLU A 53 -13.03 -5.09 -3.52
C GLU A 53 -13.84 -3.89 -2.99
N PRO A 54 -15.13 -4.08 -2.67
CA PRO A 54 -15.95 -3.00 -2.09
C PRO A 54 -15.30 -2.43 -0.82
N PRO A 55 -15.08 -1.11 -0.74
CA PRO A 55 -14.46 -0.54 0.44
C PRO A 55 -15.43 -0.53 1.62
N VAL A 56 -14.86 -0.60 2.82
CA VAL A 56 -15.61 -0.32 4.05
C VAL A 56 -15.83 1.19 4.12
N CYS A 57 -17.10 1.62 4.00
CA CYS A 57 -17.51 3.01 4.13
C CYS A 57 -18.32 3.20 5.41
N VAL A 58 -17.92 4.14 6.26
CA VAL A 58 -18.53 4.39 7.57
C VAL A 58 -18.81 5.88 7.78
N ALA A 59 -19.71 6.20 8.70
CA ALA A 59 -20.01 7.58 9.08
C ALA A 59 -18.97 8.13 10.07
N PRO A 60 -18.74 9.45 10.13
CA PRO A 60 -17.75 10.05 11.03
C PRO A 60 -18.02 9.79 12.52
N ASN A 61 -19.28 9.52 12.88
CA ASN A 61 -19.70 9.21 14.25
C ASN A 61 -19.62 7.70 14.61
N THR A 62 -19.30 6.83 13.65
CA THR A 62 -19.12 5.39 13.92
C THR A 62 -17.96 5.17 14.87
N LEU A 63 -18.11 4.28 15.85
CA LEU A 63 -17.06 4.00 16.83
C LEU A 63 -15.87 3.30 16.17
N ALA A 64 -14.65 3.68 16.56
CA ALA A 64 -13.45 3.08 15.99
C ALA A 64 -13.33 1.57 16.24
N SER A 65 -13.89 1.08 17.35
CA SER A 65 -14.04 -0.35 17.65
C SER A 65 -14.89 -1.08 16.60
N ASP A 66 -15.98 -0.45 16.15
CA ASP A 66 -16.84 -1.01 15.10
C ASP A 66 -16.18 -0.93 13.72
N VAL A 67 -15.46 0.16 13.43
CA VAL A 67 -14.72 0.31 12.17
C VAL A 67 -13.65 -0.76 12.04
N THR A 68 -12.83 -0.99 13.08
CA THR A 68 -11.80 -2.04 13.07
C THR A 68 -12.39 -3.44 12.92
N ARG A 69 -13.55 -3.71 13.54
CA ARG A 69 -14.30 -4.95 13.35
C ARG A 69 -14.75 -5.12 11.89
N GLN A 70 -15.33 -4.09 11.29
CA GLN A 70 -15.76 -4.10 9.88
C GLN A 70 -14.58 -4.32 8.94
N MET A 71 -13.46 -3.63 9.16
CA MET A 71 -12.22 -3.81 8.39
C MET A 71 -11.74 -5.26 8.42
N LYS A 72 -11.74 -5.89 9.60
CA LYS A 72 -11.40 -7.32 9.71
C LYS A 72 -12.37 -8.22 8.95
N HIS A 73 -13.68 -8.01 9.13
CA HIS A 73 -14.69 -8.85 8.45
C HIS A 73 -14.60 -8.75 6.93
N ALA A 74 -14.31 -7.55 6.41
CA ALA A 74 -14.11 -7.31 5.00
C ALA A 74 -12.68 -7.63 4.51
N ASN A 75 -11.78 -8.09 5.41
CA ASN A 75 -10.37 -8.38 5.12
C ASN A 75 -9.64 -7.22 4.41
N THR A 76 -9.91 -6.00 4.84
CA THR A 76 -9.33 -4.77 4.26
C THR A 76 -8.47 -4.03 5.28
N GLY A 77 -7.37 -3.44 4.79
CA GLY A 77 -6.44 -2.64 5.61
C GLY A 77 -6.87 -1.19 5.82
N CYS A 78 -8.02 -0.76 5.28
CA CYS A 78 -8.52 0.60 5.47
C CYS A 78 -10.05 0.72 5.40
N ALA A 79 -10.55 1.82 5.96
CA ALA A 79 -11.94 2.27 5.87
C ALA A 79 -12.01 3.72 5.39
N LEU A 80 -12.99 4.00 4.54
CA LEU A 80 -13.33 5.34 4.06
C LEU A 80 -14.40 5.94 4.98
N ILE A 81 -14.19 7.18 5.40
CA ILE A 81 -15.16 7.92 6.22
C ILE A 81 -15.89 8.89 5.31
N VAL A 82 -17.21 8.69 5.19
CA VAL A 82 -18.07 9.43 4.27
C VAL A 82 -19.15 10.15 5.07
N ASP A 83 -19.33 11.44 4.80
CA ASP A 83 -20.38 12.27 5.38
C ASP A 83 -21.18 12.95 4.26
N GLY A 84 -22.50 12.74 4.26
CA GLY A 84 -23.39 13.28 3.22
C GLY A 84 -22.97 12.93 1.78
N GLY A 85 -22.37 11.74 1.56
CA GLY A 85 -21.86 11.30 0.26
C GLY A 85 -20.49 11.88 -0.13
N LYS A 86 -19.86 12.69 0.73
CA LYS A 86 -18.51 13.23 0.53
C LYS A 86 -17.50 12.47 1.37
N LEU A 87 -16.35 12.14 0.78
CA LEU A 87 -15.24 11.56 1.51
C LEU A 87 -14.59 12.61 2.40
N VAL A 88 -14.61 12.39 3.71
CA VAL A 88 -14.05 13.32 4.71
C VAL A 88 -12.80 12.78 5.40
N GLY A 89 -12.57 11.47 5.30
CA GLY A 89 -11.40 10.85 5.94
C GLY A 89 -11.09 9.44 5.45
N ILE A 90 -9.90 8.98 5.81
CA ILE A 90 -9.47 7.59 5.71
C ILE A 90 -8.90 7.12 7.05
N PHE A 91 -9.14 5.86 7.39
CA PHE A 91 -8.56 5.21 8.56
C PHE A 91 -7.91 3.89 8.13
N THR A 92 -6.70 3.61 8.61
CA THR A 92 -5.87 2.49 8.16
C THR A 92 -5.33 1.67 9.32
N GLU A 93 -4.83 0.46 9.03
CA GLU A 93 -4.11 -0.36 10.03
C GLU A 93 -2.92 0.38 10.66
N HIS A 94 -2.25 1.26 9.91
CA HIS A 94 -1.17 2.06 10.45
C HIS A 94 -1.65 3.01 11.57
N ASP A 95 -2.83 3.59 11.42
CA ASP A 95 -3.44 4.43 12.45
C ASP A 95 -3.77 3.63 13.71
N VAL A 96 -4.11 2.33 13.56
CA VAL A 96 -4.29 1.40 14.69
C VAL A 96 -2.96 1.12 15.38
N LEU A 97 -1.92 0.79 14.59
CA LEU A 97 -0.60 0.43 15.11
C LEU A 97 0.08 1.59 15.85
N LEU A 98 0.04 2.80 15.29
CA LEU A 98 0.57 4.00 15.92
C LEU A 98 0.00 4.23 17.32
N ARG A 99 -1.27 3.87 17.53
CA ARG A 99 -1.96 4.06 18.82
C ARG A 99 -1.61 2.99 19.84
N LEU A 100 -1.41 1.75 19.38
CA LEU A 100 -0.98 0.65 20.23
C LEU A 100 0.44 0.85 20.77
N THR A 101 1.33 1.44 19.98
CA THR A 101 2.72 1.69 20.38
C THR A 101 2.89 2.96 21.22
N SER A 102 1.91 3.87 21.21
CA SER A 102 2.00 5.15 21.93
C SER A 102 1.73 5.07 23.44
N GLY A 103 1.41 3.88 23.99
CA GLY A 103 1.65 3.46 25.39
C GLY A 103 1.11 4.30 26.57
N THR A 104 0.51 5.46 26.35
CA THR A 104 0.01 6.36 27.40
C THR A 104 -1.23 7.08 26.89
N GLY A 105 -2.23 7.22 27.78
CA GLY A 105 -3.58 7.63 27.45
C GLY A 105 -3.66 8.93 26.64
N ILE A 106 -4.75 9.03 25.87
CA ILE A 106 -5.33 10.22 25.25
C ILE A 106 -4.88 11.56 25.88
N ALA A 107 -3.71 12.05 25.49
CA ALA A 107 -3.24 13.39 25.78
C ALA A 107 -2.36 13.84 24.61
N GLY A 108 -2.94 14.67 23.74
CA GLY A 108 -2.24 15.27 22.61
C GLY A 108 -2.61 14.67 21.25
N VAL A 109 -3.86 14.81 20.82
CA VAL A 109 -4.17 14.77 19.39
C VAL A 109 -3.63 16.07 18.79
N SER A 110 -2.39 16.04 18.32
CA SER A 110 -1.93 17.01 17.33
C SER A 110 -2.61 16.67 15.98
N PRO A 111 -3.19 17.65 15.28
CA PRO A 111 -3.95 17.41 14.07
C PRO A 111 -3.05 16.83 12.96
N ALA A 112 -3.65 15.95 12.16
CA ALA A 112 -3.06 15.12 11.11
C ALA A 112 -2.47 15.86 9.90
N ASN A 113 -1.89 17.05 10.09
CA ASN A 113 -1.29 17.87 9.03
C ASN A 113 0.24 18.06 9.14
N GLU A 114 0.93 17.27 9.99
CA GLU A 114 2.41 17.27 10.06
C GLU A 114 3.06 16.13 9.26
N ARG A 115 2.39 15.59 8.23
CA ARG A 115 2.99 14.66 7.26
C ARG A 115 3.98 15.31 6.29
N ASN A 116 4.44 16.52 6.60
CA ASN A 116 5.57 17.21 5.97
C ASN A 116 6.79 17.32 6.89
N ALA A 117 6.88 16.50 7.96
CA ALA A 117 8.12 16.32 8.68
C ALA A 117 9.12 15.57 7.77
N ARG A 118 9.92 16.35 7.06
CA ARG A 118 11.11 15.94 6.33
C ARG A 118 11.91 14.91 7.14
N THR A 119 11.84 13.65 6.77
CA THR A 119 13.04 12.81 6.82
C THR A 119 13.67 12.95 5.45
N ALA A 120 14.67 13.82 5.37
CA ALA A 120 15.67 13.64 4.33
C ALA A 120 16.13 12.18 4.43
N PHE A 121 15.93 11.39 3.38
CA PHE A 121 16.85 10.29 3.17
C PHE A 121 18.18 11.01 2.90
N PRO A 122 19.18 10.93 3.79
CA PRO A 122 20.50 11.42 3.41
C PRO A 122 20.87 10.67 2.12
N ASP A 123 21.32 11.41 1.10
CA ASP A 123 21.72 10.87 -0.21
C ASP A 123 22.87 9.85 -0.13
N GLU A 124 23.35 9.53 1.07
CA GLU A 124 24.33 8.50 1.36
C GLU A 124 23.86 7.67 2.57
N LEU A 125 23.42 6.44 2.32
CA LEU A 125 23.40 5.41 3.35
C LEU A 125 24.86 5.01 3.62
N PRO A 126 25.43 5.23 4.82
CA PRO A 126 26.73 4.67 5.13
C PRO A 126 26.60 3.14 5.11
N ALA A 127 27.27 2.51 4.14
CA ALA A 127 27.42 1.06 4.12
C ALA A 127 28.05 0.62 5.45
N ASN A 128 27.51 -0.45 6.05
CA ASN A 128 27.89 -1.03 7.34
C ASN A 128 27.61 -0.18 8.59
N GLN A 129 26.44 -0.39 9.19
CA GLN A 129 26.24 -0.48 10.65
C GLN A 129 24.79 -0.89 10.99
N ILE A 130 24.42 -2.12 10.64
CA ILE A 130 23.35 -2.82 11.37
C ILE A 130 24.10 -3.65 12.42
N PRO A 131 23.94 -3.40 13.74
CA PRO A 131 24.51 -4.28 14.73
C PRO A 131 23.81 -5.63 14.61
N ALA A 132 24.55 -6.65 14.17
CA ALA A 132 24.15 -8.04 14.28
C ALA A 132 24.20 -8.44 15.76
N THR A 133 23.23 -7.98 16.55
CA THR A 133 22.94 -8.62 17.83
C THR A 133 22.19 -9.90 17.51
N GLU A 134 22.93 -11.01 17.52
CA GLU A 134 22.36 -12.35 17.67
C GLU A 134 21.48 -12.34 18.92
N ILE A 135 20.16 -12.44 18.76
CA ILE A 135 19.26 -12.70 19.87
C ILE A 135 19.42 -14.19 20.21
N PRO A 136 19.95 -14.58 21.38
CA PRO A 136 20.06 -15.98 21.76
C PRO A 136 18.66 -16.56 21.93
N LEU A 137 18.37 -17.68 21.28
CA LEU A 137 17.05 -18.31 21.23
C LEU A 137 16.58 -18.86 22.60
N GLU A 138 17.42 -18.85 23.64
CA GLU A 138 17.10 -19.42 24.95
C GLU A 138 16.39 -18.48 25.95
N GLU A 139 16.21 -17.18 25.65
CA GLU A 139 15.57 -16.21 26.58
C GLU A 139 14.05 -16.01 26.35
N LEU A 140 13.45 -16.68 25.37
CA LEU A 140 12.00 -16.74 25.17
C LEU A 140 11.37 -17.79 26.12
N ARG A 141 11.46 -17.58 27.43
CA ARG A 141 10.62 -18.33 28.39
C ARG A 141 9.30 -17.59 28.59
N ALA A 142 8.24 -18.20 28.08
CA ALA A 142 6.89 -17.65 27.99
C ALA A 142 6.04 -17.84 29.27
N ASP A 143 6.64 -17.79 30.46
CA ASP A 143 5.91 -18.05 31.70
C ASP A 143 5.99 -16.87 32.67
N GLU A 144 4.81 -16.51 33.19
CA GLU A 144 4.51 -15.56 34.27
C GLU A 144 4.28 -14.08 33.90
N MET A 145 3.13 -13.81 33.27
CA MET A 145 2.36 -12.59 33.57
C MET A 145 0.99 -12.99 34.12
N GLU A 146 0.73 -12.62 35.39
CA GLU A 146 -0.53 -12.86 36.10
C GLU A 146 -1.72 -12.23 35.36
N PHE A 147 -2.61 -13.09 34.86
CA PHE A 147 -3.92 -12.74 34.32
C PHE A 147 -4.92 -12.56 35.48
N ALA A 148 -4.92 -11.40 36.13
CA ALA A 148 -5.95 -11.06 37.11
C ALA A 148 -7.26 -10.60 36.43
N GLN A 149 -8.32 -11.39 36.65
CA GLN A 149 -9.75 -11.17 36.38
C GLN A 149 -10.16 -10.47 35.07
N ILE A 150 -10.33 -11.26 34.01
CA ILE A 150 -11.11 -10.89 32.82
C ILE A 150 -12.55 -11.38 33.05
N GLN A 151 -13.48 -10.45 33.28
CA GLN A 151 -14.91 -10.78 33.24
C GLN A 151 -15.34 -11.04 31.80
N GLU A 152 -15.82 -12.26 31.61
CA GLU A 152 -16.38 -12.82 30.39
C GLU A 152 -17.52 -11.95 29.84
N THR A 153 -17.37 -11.44 28.62
CA THR A 153 -18.51 -11.22 27.73
C THR A 153 -18.17 -11.69 26.32
N ASN A 154 -19.07 -12.52 25.79
CA ASN A 154 -18.85 -13.47 24.72
C ASN A 154 -18.79 -12.88 23.29
N VAL A 155 -17.78 -13.34 22.51
CA VAL A 155 -17.83 -14.10 21.24
C VAL A 155 -18.65 -13.47 20.07
N ALA A 156 -18.15 -13.23 18.85
CA ALA A 156 -17.31 -14.05 17.98
C ALA A 156 -16.41 -13.16 17.09
N THR A 157 -15.18 -13.61 16.85
CA THR A 157 -14.10 -13.06 15.99
C THR A 157 -12.80 -12.67 16.69
N GLY A 158 -12.55 -12.99 17.97
CA GLY A 158 -11.17 -13.04 18.51
C GLY A 158 -10.29 -11.79 18.29
N VAL A 159 -10.88 -10.62 18.01
CA VAL A 159 -10.17 -9.34 17.99
C VAL A 159 -10.28 -8.77 19.37
N ARG A 160 -9.15 -8.69 20.07
CA ARG A 160 -9.07 -7.78 21.22
C ARG A 160 -8.95 -6.38 20.65
N VAL A 161 -10.05 -5.63 20.66
CA VAL A 161 -10.00 -4.20 20.40
C VAL A 161 -9.29 -3.58 21.61
N PRO A 162 -8.17 -2.86 21.44
CA PRO A 162 -7.47 -2.25 22.55
C PRO A 162 -8.35 -1.20 23.25
N PRO A 163 -8.24 -1.04 24.58
CA PRO A 163 -8.91 0.04 25.29
C PRO A 163 -8.52 1.40 24.69
N GLY A 164 -9.50 2.28 24.47
CA GLY A 164 -9.28 3.60 23.83
C GLY A 164 -9.85 3.75 22.40
N PHE A 165 -10.56 2.75 21.88
CA PHE A 165 -11.25 2.79 20.59
C PHE A 165 -12.77 3.05 20.68
N GLU A 166 -13.28 3.35 21.88
CA GLU A 166 -14.69 3.73 22.14
C GLU A 166 -14.94 5.22 21.85
N VAL A 167 -14.36 5.72 20.76
CA VAL A 167 -14.50 7.11 20.31
C VAL A 167 -14.95 7.14 18.85
N PRO A 168 -15.64 8.21 18.42
CA PRO A 168 -15.97 8.42 17.02
C PRO A 168 -14.73 8.36 16.12
N ILE A 169 -14.83 7.67 14.98
CA ILE A 169 -13.73 7.50 14.04
C ILE A 169 -13.22 8.83 13.49
N ALA A 170 -14.06 9.87 13.44
CA ALA A 170 -13.66 11.22 13.04
C ALA A 170 -12.52 11.81 13.89
N GLN A 171 -12.37 11.36 15.14
CA GLN A 171 -11.27 11.79 16.02
C GLN A 171 -9.96 11.05 15.72
N LEU A 172 -10.03 9.95 14.96
CA LEU A 172 -8.88 9.08 14.71
C LEU A 172 -8.43 9.04 13.26
N MET A 173 -9.32 9.37 12.33
CA MET A 173 -9.04 9.33 10.90
C MET A 173 -8.02 10.38 10.47
N SER A 174 -7.34 10.06 9.38
CA SER A 174 -6.69 11.07 8.54
C SER A 174 -7.77 11.83 7.77
N GLY A 175 -7.96 13.12 8.07
CA GLY A 175 -8.91 13.98 7.36
C GLY A 175 -8.44 14.38 5.97
N ASN A 176 -9.39 14.71 5.08
CA ASN A 176 -9.17 15.20 3.71
C ASN A 176 -8.12 14.38 2.93
N PRO A 177 -8.32 13.06 2.77
CA PRO A 177 -7.36 12.21 2.09
C PRO A 177 -7.24 12.62 0.62
N GLU A 178 -6.02 12.54 0.12
CA GLU A 178 -5.77 12.67 -1.30
C GLU A 178 -6.56 11.61 -2.07
N THR A 179 -7.29 12.04 -3.10
CA THR A 179 -8.23 11.20 -3.83
C THR A 179 -7.97 11.33 -5.31
N LEU A 180 -7.74 10.20 -5.97
CA LEU A 180 -7.61 10.12 -7.42
C LEU A 180 -8.98 9.89 -8.06
N HIS A 181 -9.09 10.13 -9.35
CA HIS A 181 -10.23 9.75 -10.17
C HIS A 181 -9.97 8.38 -10.80
N GLU A 182 -11.02 7.60 -11.08
CA GLU A 182 -10.92 6.37 -11.89
C GLU A 182 -10.52 6.59 -13.36
N LYS A 183 -10.11 7.83 -13.70
CA LYS A 183 -9.57 8.26 -14.98
C LYS A 183 -8.08 8.63 -14.89
N ASP A 184 -7.48 8.57 -13.69
CA ASP A 184 -6.06 8.79 -13.51
C ASP A 184 -5.27 7.51 -13.80
N SER A 185 -4.00 7.65 -14.16
CA SER A 185 -3.17 6.49 -14.53
C SER A 185 -2.76 5.67 -13.31
N VAL A 186 -2.45 4.39 -13.56
CA VAL A 186 -1.85 3.51 -12.53
C VAL A 186 -0.50 4.08 -12.07
N ALA A 187 0.28 4.67 -12.98
CA ALA A 187 1.51 5.39 -12.67
C ALA A 187 1.30 6.55 -11.69
N GLU A 188 0.23 7.34 -11.85
CA GLU A 188 -0.09 8.43 -10.92
C GLU A 188 -0.37 7.87 -9.52
N ALA A 189 -1.13 6.78 -9.40
CA ALA A 189 -1.35 6.12 -8.11
C ALA A 189 -0.05 5.60 -7.48
N LEU A 190 0.83 4.96 -8.26
CA LEU A 190 2.14 4.49 -7.76
C LEU A 190 3.02 5.64 -7.29
N ASN A 191 3.06 6.73 -8.05
CA ASN A 191 3.79 7.94 -7.69
C ASN A 191 3.29 8.51 -6.36
N ARG A 192 1.97 8.68 -6.21
CA ARG A 192 1.34 9.14 -4.97
C ARG A 192 1.63 8.21 -3.79
N MET A 193 1.51 6.89 -3.98
CA MET A 193 1.82 5.91 -2.93
C MET A 193 3.30 5.96 -2.51
N SER A 194 4.21 6.15 -3.46
CA SER A 194 5.64 6.23 -3.22
C SER A 194 6.05 7.52 -2.48
N VAL A 195 5.69 8.67 -3.06
CA VAL A 195 6.06 9.99 -2.53
C VAL A 195 5.31 10.28 -1.23
N GLY A 196 4.01 9.97 -1.19
CA GLY A 196 3.14 10.24 -0.05
C GLY A 196 3.25 9.23 1.10
N ARG A 197 4.02 8.15 0.91
CA ARG A 197 4.27 7.10 1.93
C ARG A 197 3.00 6.40 2.43
N TYR A 198 1.96 6.36 1.63
CA TYR A 198 0.72 5.63 1.93
C TYR A 198 0.49 4.51 0.92
N ARG A 199 -0.07 3.39 1.38
CA ARG A 199 -0.30 2.19 0.56
C ARG A 199 -1.75 2.04 0.09
N HIS A 200 -2.60 2.97 0.50
CA HIS A 200 -4.03 2.99 0.21
C HIS A 200 -4.41 4.40 -0.23
N LEU A 201 -5.09 4.49 -1.36
CA LEU A 201 -5.54 5.73 -1.98
C LEU A 201 -7.03 5.61 -2.33
N PRO A 202 -7.88 6.53 -1.84
CA PRO A 202 -9.23 6.67 -2.34
C PRO A 202 -9.25 6.99 -3.84
N VAL A 203 -10.12 6.30 -4.57
CA VAL A 203 -10.38 6.53 -5.99
C VAL A 203 -11.87 6.86 -6.15
N ARG A 204 -12.17 8.04 -6.70
CA ARG A 204 -13.54 8.46 -7.00
C ARG A 204 -13.95 7.92 -8.37
N LYS A 205 -15.06 7.18 -8.40
CA LYS A 205 -15.68 6.67 -9.64
C LYS A 205 -16.57 7.72 -10.30
N SER A 206 -16.88 7.56 -11.57
CA SER A 206 -17.74 8.48 -12.33
C SER A 206 -19.18 8.50 -11.81
N ASP A 207 -19.64 7.43 -11.17
CA ASP A 207 -20.96 7.35 -10.51
C ASP A 207 -21.01 8.10 -9.17
N GLY A 208 -19.89 8.66 -8.72
CA GLY A 208 -19.76 9.38 -7.46
C GLY A 208 -19.44 8.50 -6.24
N SER A 209 -19.40 7.18 -6.40
CA SER A 209 -18.92 6.26 -5.38
C SER A 209 -17.40 6.30 -5.22
N TYR A 210 -16.90 5.66 -4.18
CA TYR A 210 -15.47 5.56 -3.90
C TYR A 210 -15.03 4.09 -3.93
N ALA A 211 -13.80 3.89 -4.37
CA ALA A 211 -13.02 2.65 -4.26
C ALA A 211 -11.68 2.96 -3.56
N VAL A 212 -10.90 1.92 -3.28
CA VAL A 212 -9.55 2.08 -2.73
C VAL A 212 -8.55 1.38 -3.63
N ALA A 213 -7.64 2.14 -4.24
CA ALA A 213 -6.43 1.60 -4.81
C ALA A 213 -5.44 1.29 -3.70
N SER A 214 -4.97 0.05 -3.64
CA SER A 214 -3.90 -0.36 -2.74
C SER A 214 -2.68 -0.78 -3.54
N ILE A 215 -1.51 -0.81 -2.91
CA ILE A 215 -0.32 -1.39 -3.54
C ILE A 215 -0.60 -2.85 -3.97
N LYS A 216 -1.40 -3.60 -3.19
CA LYS A 216 -1.81 -4.96 -3.53
C LYS A 216 -2.64 -5.00 -4.81
N SER A 217 -3.63 -4.12 -4.99
CA SER A 217 -4.46 -4.11 -6.20
C SER A 217 -3.65 -3.71 -7.43
N VAL A 218 -2.70 -2.79 -7.27
CA VAL A 218 -1.78 -2.40 -8.36
C VAL A 218 -0.84 -3.55 -8.71
N LEU A 219 -0.22 -4.21 -7.72
CA LEU A 219 0.64 -5.37 -7.97
C LEU A 219 -0.13 -6.53 -8.61
N ASN A 220 -1.37 -6.78 -8.17
CA ASN A 220 -2.22 -7.80 -8.77
C ASN A 220 -2.59 -7.46 -10.21
N TYR A 221 -2.82 -6.19 -10.53
CA TYR A 221 -3.05 -5.74 -11.90
C TYR A 221 -1.83 -6.06 -12.78
N ILE A 222 -0.65 -5.62 -12.32
CA ILE A 222 0.63 -5.86 -12.99
C ILE A 222 0.91 -7.35 -13.20
N ALA A 223 0.59 -8.18 -12.20
CA ALA A 223 0.87 -9.62 -12.25
C ALA A 223 -0.14 -10.43 -13.08
N LYS A 224 -1.32 -9.86 -13.38
CA LYS A 224 -2.37 -10.50 -14.19
C LYS A 224 -2.26 -10.20 -15.68
N GLU A 225 -1.62 -9.09 -16.04
CA GLU A 225 -1.35 -8.79 -17.44
C GLU A 225 -0.22 -9.72 -17.91
N ASP A 226 -0.54 -10.60 -18.86
CA ASP A 226 0.44 -11.43 -19.56
C ASP A 226 1.22 -10.52 -20.53
N TRP A 227 2.31 -9.92 -20.06
CA TRP A 227 3.19 -9.05 -20.84
C TRP A 227 4.25 -9.81 -21.65
#